data_AF-A0A950APW9-F1
#
_entry.id   AF-A0A950APW9-F1
#
_cell.length_a   1.000
_cell.length_b   1.000
_cell.length_c   1.000
_cell.angle_alpha   90.00
_cell.angle_beta   90.00
_cell.angle_gamma   90.00
#
_symmetry.space_group_name_H-M   'P 1'
#
loop_
_entity.id
_entity.type
_entity.pdbx_description
1 polymer ?
#
loop_
_entity_poly.entity_id
_entity_poly.type
_entity_poly.pdbx_seq_one_letter_code
_entity_poly.pdbx_strand_id
1 'polypeptide(L)'
;MLLFGPTTEDATYAMIAPALVFALIECFQQQTPVAMRVLISTSFALLLLGLILNAFFGLKKTPALMSIQPIGAVMFAGYAVVWLFSPQFWDKGRELCG
;
A
#
# COMPACT_ATOMS: atom_id res chain seq x y z
N MET A 1 17.86 12.58 -9.50
CA MET A 1 16.59 13.24 -9.84
C MET A 1 15.51 12.18 -9.77
N LEU A 2 14.59 12.27 -8.81
CA LEU A 2 13.39 11.42 -8.81
C LEU A 2 12.57 11.81 -10.05
N LEU A 3 12.05 10.80 -10.77
CA LEU A 3 11.37 10.94 -12.07
C LEU A 3 10.12 11.84 -12.01
N PHE A 4 9.67 12.13 -10.79
CA PHE A 4 8.59 13.03 -10.43
C PHE A 4 9.14 13.97 -9.34
N GLY A 5 8.93 15.28 -9.47
CA GLY A 5 9.33 16.23 -8.43
C GLY A 5 8.71 15.88 -7.07
N PRO A 6 9.25 16.40 -5.96
CA PRO A 6 8.81 16.07 -4.59
C PRO A 6 7.31 16.32 -4.32
N THR A 7 6.63 17.06 -5.18
CA THR A 7 5.19 17.33 -5.15
C THR A 7 4.37 16.21 -5.83
N THR A 8 4.85 15.67 -6.94
CA THR A 8 4.19 14.59 -7.69
C THR A 8 4.32 13.23 -7.02
N GLU A 9 5.40 13.01 -6.27
CA GLU A 9 5.57 11.79 -5.47
C GLU A 9 4.55 11.72 -4.32
N ASP A 10 4.37 12.81 -3.55
CA ASP A 10 3.38 12.87 -2.48
C ASP A 10 1.94 12.66 -2.99
N ALA A 11 1.61 13.25 -4.15
CA ALA A 11 0.30 13.06 -4.78
C ALA A 11 0.04 11.59 -5.17
N THR A 12 1.08 10.87 -5.59
CA THR A 12 0.97 9.46 -5.98
C THR A 12 0.60 8.58 -4.77
N TYR A 13 1.27 8.77 -3.64
CA TYR A 13 0.94 8.00 -2.43
C TYR A 13 -0.44 8.36 -1.86
N ALA A 14 -0.85 9.62 -1.98
CA ALA A 14 -2.20 10.04 -1.63
C ALA A 14 -3.27 9.33 -2.47
N MET A 15 -3.01 9.12 -3.77
CA MET A 15 -3.92 8.35 -4.63
C MET A 15 -3.96 6.85 -4.31
N ILE A 16 -2.86 6.26 -3.85
CA ILE A 16 -2.78 4.84 -3.48
C ILE A 16 -3.48 4.55 -2.14
N ALA A 17 -3.49 5.52 -1.22
CA ALA A 17 -4.05 5.38 0.13
C ALA A 17 -5.46 4.75 0.21
N PRO A 18 -6.48 5.20 -0.55
CA PRO A 18 -7.80 4.58 -0.49
C PRO A 18 -7.79 3.09 -0.90
N ALA A 19 -7.10 2.74 -1.98
CA ALA A 19 -7.01 1.34 -2.44
C ALA A 19 -6.31 0.44 -1.42
N LEU A 20 -5.26 0.95 -0.78
CA LEU A 20 -4.53 0.28 0.29
C LEU A 20 -5.41 0.04 1.53
N VAL A 21 -6.24 1.01 1.93
CA VAL A 21 -7.17 0.87 3.06
C VAL A 21 -8.26 -0.16 2.75
N PHE A 22 -8.83 -0.14 1.55
CA PHE A 22 -9.80 -1.17 1.13
C PHE A 22 -9.20 -2.57 1.14
N ALA A 23 -8.00 -2.72 0.57
CA ALA A 23 -7.26 -3.98 0.59
C ALA A 23 -6.98 -4.47 2.02
N LEU A 24 -6.62 -3.56 2.93
CA LEU A 24 -6.41 -3.89 4.34
C LEU A 24 -7.70 -4.43 4.97
N ILE A 25 -8.82 -3.72 4.81
CA ILE A 25 -10.13 -4.12 5.35
C ILE A 25 -10.55 -5.48 4.79
N GLU A 26 -10.44 -5.69 3.47
CA GLU A 26 -10.74 -6.96 2.84
C GLU A 26 -9.86 -8.10 3.40
N CYS A 27 -8.57 -7.87 3.59
CA CYS A 27 -7.66 -8.87 4.14
C CYS A 27 -8.06 -9.31 5.56
N PHE A 28 -8.62 -8.40 6.37
CA PHE A 28 -9.10 -8.74 7.72
C PHE A 28 -10.49 -9.38 7.71
N GLN A 29 -11.36 -9.02 6.76
CA GLN A 29 -12.69 -9.60 6.61
C GLN A 29 -12.69 -10.98 5.96
N GLN A 30 -11.80 -11.22 5.00
CA GLN A 30 -11.68 -12.50 4.31
C GLN A 30 -10.68 -13.43 5.02
N GLN A 31 -10.80 -14.75 4.82
CA GLN A 31 -9.83 -15.75 5.30
C GLN A 31 -8.53 -15.74 4.44
N THR A 32 -7.93 -14.57 4.26
CA THR A 32 -6.66 -14.45 3.55
C THR A 32 -5.52 -15.04 4.39
N PRO A 33 -4.49 -15.64 3.77
CA PRO A 33 -3.34 -16.19 4.46
C PRO A 33 -2.66 -15.14 5.34
N VAL A 34 -2.16 -15.55 6.51
CA VAL A 34 -1.52 -14.67 7.49
C VAL A 34 -0.36 -13.88 6.88
N ALA A 35 0.39 -14.49 5.96
CA ALA A 35 1.47 -13.82 5.23
C ALA A 35 0.98 -12.59 4.45
N MET A 36 -0.18 -12.66 3.79
CA MET A 36 -0.77 -11.51 3.09
C MET A 36 -1.21 -10.42 4.06
N ARG A 37 -1.82 -10.80 5.19
CA ARG A 37 -2.24 -9.86 6.25
C ARG A 37 -1.06 -9.10 6.84
N VAL A 38 0.06 -9.80 7.10
CA VAL A 38 1.29 -9.17 7.56
C VAL A 38 1.81 -8.23 6.49
N LEU A 39 1.89 -8.66 5.23
CA LEU A 39 2.43 -7.87 4.13
C LEU A 39 1.64 -6.58 3.87
N ILE A 40 0.30 -6.63 3.86
CA ILE A 40 -0.53 -5.43 3.68
C ILE A 40 -0.45 -4.50 4.91
N SER A 41 -0.38 -5.07 6.12
CA SER A 41 -0.25 -4.29 7.36
C SER A 41 1.10 -3.59 7.44
N THR A 42 2.20 -4.26 7.04
CA THR A 42 3.53 -3.65 6.98
C THR A 42 3.61 -2.57 5.91
N SER A 43 2.97 -2.78 4.75
CA SER A 43 2.88 -1.77 3.69
C SER A 43 2.16 -0.51 4.18
N PHE A 44 1.03 -0.71 4.87
CA PHE A 44 0.26 0.39 5.48
C PHE A 44 1.07 1.14 6.53
N ALA A 45 1.74 0.43 7.44
CA ALA A 45 2.57 1.03 8.48
C ALA A 45 3.72 1.88 7.87
N LEU A 46 4.38 1.38 6.83
CA LEU A 46 5.47 2.11 6.14
C LEU A 46 4.98 3.37 5.43
N LEU A 47 3.86 3.30 4.71
CA LEU A 47 3.27 4.47 4.04
C LEU A 47 2.80 5.52 5.05
N LEU A 48 2.16 5.08 6.13
CA LEU A 48 1.68 5.96 7.20
C LEU A 48 2.86 6.59 7.97
N LEU A 49 3.90 5.83 8.26
CA LEU A 49 5.12 6.33 8.88
C LEU A 49 5.80 7.37 7.98
N GLY A 50 5.94 7.09 6.68
CA GLY A 50 6.48 8.02 5.70
C GLY A 50 5.68 9.31 5.62
N LEU A 51 4.34 9.23 5.64
CA LEU A 51 3.46 10.39 5.67
C LEU A 51 3.62 11.22 6.95
N ILE A 52 3.67 10.58 8.13
CA ILE A 52 3.85 11.28 9.41
C ILE A 52 5.22 11.98 9.45
N LEU A 53 6.28 11.29 9.05
CA LEU A 53 7.63 11.86 9.01
C LEU A 53 7.73 13.03 8.02
N ASN A 54 7.02 12.94 6.90
CA ASN A 54 6.95 14.03 5.93
C ASN A 54 6.14 15.23 6.46
N ALA A 55 4.93 14.99 6.96
CA ALA A 55 3.98 16.03 7.35
C ALA A 55 4.34 16.73 8.67
N PHE A 56 4.83 15.99 9.67
CA PHE A 56 5.09 16.54 11.01
C PHE A 56 6.55 16.95 11.23
N PHE A 57 7.50 16.25 10.61
CA PHE A 57 8.93 16.52 10.85
C PHE A 57 9.63 17.24 9.69
N GLY A 58 8.98 17.39 8.54
CA GLY A 58 9.59 18.06 7.37
C GLY A 58 10.92 17.42 6.94
N LEU A 59 11.13 16.14 7.28
CA LEU A 59 12.40 15.43 7.20
C LEU A 59 12.74 14.95 5.77
N LYS A 60 12.38 15.73 4.74
CA LYS A 60 12.80 15.52 3.35
C LYS A 60 14.33 15.68 3.13
N LYS A 61 15.12 15.87 4.19
CA LYS A 61 16.56 16.17 4.14
C LYS A 61 17.46 14.93 4.09
N THR A 62 16.94 13.73 4.41
CA THR A 62 17.76 12.51 4.45
C THR A 62 17.25 11.47 3.44
N PRO A 63 18.09 10.98 2.51
CA PRO A 63 17.67 10.06 1.45
C PRO A 63 17.09 8.74 1.97
N ALA A 64 17.50 8.30 3.17
CA ALA A 64 16.93 7.13 3.84
C ALA A 64 15.44 7.31 4.18
N LEU A 65 15.03 8.50 4.58
CA LEU A 65 13.63 8.80 4.96
C LEU A 65 12.73 8.92 3.73
N MET A 66 13.26 9.45 2.62
CA MET A 66 12.57 9.48 1.32
C MET A 66 12.34 8.08 0.74
N SER A 67 13.10 7.08 1.17
CA SER A 67 12.95 5.71 0.64
C SER A 67 11.80 4.93 1.31
N ILE A 68 11.27 5.41 2.44
CA ILE A 68 10.27 4.68 3.23
C ILE A 68 8.93 4.56 2.48
N GLN A 69 8.43 5.67 1.90
CA GLN A 69 7.18 5.68 1.14
C GLN A 69 7.25 4.80 -0.14
N PRO A 70 8.30 4.87 -0.98
CA PRO A 70 8.37 4.01 -2.16
C PRO A 70 8.53 2.53 -1.79
N ILE A 71 9.24 2.19 -0.71
CA ILE A 71 9.30 0.80 -0.22
C ILE A 71 7.90 0.31 0.17
N GLY A 72 7.13 1.11 0.92
CA GLY A 72 5.75 0.78 1.27
C GLY A 72 4.85 0.60 0.05
N ALA A 73 5.00 1.46 -0.97
CA ALA A 73 4.25 1.36 -2.22
C ALA A 73 4.64 0.11 -3.04
N VAL A 74 5.92 -0.26 -3.08
CA VAL A 74 6.39 -1.47 -3.76
C VAL A 74 5.87 -2.72 -3.05
N MET A 75 5.83 -2.74 -1.72
CA MET A 75 5.20 -3.86 -0.99
C MET A 75 3.70 -3.96 -1.30
N PHE A 76 2.98 -2.84 -1.37
CA PHE A 76 1.58 -2.86 -1.79
C PHE A 76 1.40 -3.30 -3.24
N ALA A 77 2.27 -2.89 -4.16
CA ALA A 77 2.25 -3.38 -5.53
C ALA A 77 2.48 -4.89 -5.59
N GLY A 78 3.40 -5.41 -4.78
CA GLY A 78 3.61 -6.86 -4.61
C GLY A 78 2.36 -7.56 -4.11
N TYR A 79 1.68 -7.02 -3.09
CA TYR A 79 0.38 -7.52 -2.63
C TYR A 79 -0.64 -7.58 -3.77
N ALA A 80 -0.80 -6.47 -4.50
CA ALA A 80 -1.79 -6.34 -5.56
C ALA A 80 -1.53 -7.34 -6.71
N VAL A 81 -0.27 -7.55 -7.07
CA VAL A 81 0.12 -8.55 -8.07
C VAL A 81 -0.23 -9.95 -7.59
N VAL A 82 0.15 -10.33 -6.36
CA VAL A 82 -0.17 -11.67 -5.84
C VAL A 82 -1.69 -11.87 -5.73
N TRP A 83 -2.43 -10.85 -5.32
CA TRP A 83 -3.90 -10.87 -5.28
C TRP A 83 -4.50 -11.04 -6.69
N LEU A 84 -3.99 -10.31 -7.69
CA LEU A 84 -4.45 -10.39 -9.08
C LEU A 84 -4.25 -11.78 -9.68
N PHE A 85 -3.12 -12.44 -9.41
CA PHE A 85 -2.80 -13.77 -9.92
C PHE A 85 -3.36 -14.93 -9.06
N SER A 86 -4.06 -14.62 -7.97
CA SER A 86 -4.62 -15.62 -7.06
C SER A 86 -6.13 -15.78 -7.31
N PRO A 87 -6.57 -16.76 -8.13
CA PRO A 87 -7.99 -16.94 -8.49
C PRO A 87 -8.89 -17.20 -7.28
N GLN A 88 -8.34 -17.74 -6.19
CA GLN A 88 -9.03 -17.94 -4.91
C GLN A 88 -9.63 -16.66 -4.30
N PHE A 89 -9.14 -15.47 -4.65
CA PHE A 89 -9.69 -14.20 -4.15
C PHE A 89 -10.74 -13.58 -5.08
N TRP A 90 -10.90 -14.09 -6.30
CA TRP A 90 -11.85 -13.58 -7.28
C TRP A 90 -13.24 -14.20 -7.14
N ASP A 91 -13.35 -15.34 -6.45
CA ASP A 91 -14.57 -16.18 -6.49
C ASP A 91 -15.78 -15.60 -5.76
N LYS A 92 -15.56 -14.65 -4.83
CA LYS A 92 -16.65 -13.96 -4.09
C LYS A 92 -17.48 -13.01 -4.95
N GLY A 93 -16.97 -12.57 -6.11
CA GLY A 93 -17.73 -11.70 -7.01
C GLY A 93 -18.86 -12.42 -7.77
N ARG A 94 -18.86 -13.76 -7.80
CA ARG A 94 -19.83 -14.54 -8.58
C ARG A 94 -21.16 -14.83 -7.87
N GLU A 95 -21.23 -14.72 -6.54
CA GLU A 95 -22.46 -14.99 -5.79
C GLU A 95 -23.48 -13.83 -5.86
N LEU A 96 -23.08 -12.64 -6.31
CA LEU A 96 -23.97 -11.47 -6.45
C LEU A 96 -24.56 -11.31 -7.87
N CYS A 97 -24.20 -12.18 -8.81
CA CYS A 97 -24.70 -12.19 -10.19
C CYS A 97 -25.31 -13.55 -10.60
N GLY A 98 -25.57 -14.44 -9.63
CA GLY A 98 -26.25 -15.72 -9.83
C GLY A 98 -27.71 -15.66 -9.39
#